data_AF-A0A9E5MQK4-F1
#
_entry.id   AF-A0A9E5MQK4-F1
#
_cell.length_a   1.000
_cell.length_b   1.000
_cell.length_c   1.000
_cell.angle_alpha   90.00
_cell.angle_beta   90.00
_cell.angle_gamma   90.00
#
_symmetry.space_group_name_H-M   'P 1'
#
loop_
_entity.id
_entity.type
_entity.pdbx_description
1 polymer ?
#
loop_
_entity_poly.entity_id
_entity_poly.type
_entity_poly.pdbx_seq_one_letter_code
_entity_poly.pdbx_strand_id
1 'polypeptide(L)'
;MDNPALLDLVGEIYEASLHPTHWNHVLTMLCQQLDIKSGALLVHDLETGSHSVVGNYGIATITRHAYSLGLGKLDIGWKAVTRHPQGSAFQFADHIETRREHPFYYRMMMKPLKVHYMGGITVSNDAQWQVGLGLHRTLQQGPFDQLLFDTLETLAPHFSRAMRIQREFHRLRVENFRLNHVLARMMMGVVIVNEWREVVYCNPVAEQILTNNPTVKLRGKVLSAYSNAETAVLNQAIDDLLHADAEKPDGRKRSATRKKQGLSKSLGLTHPEKASPLAITLTNTNTDAGGTLENLVLPARAVTLYLTDPNLAVHLNHDSLMEVYGLTLAEAKVAIMIANGMVPKDIAEHNQVSVLTVRTQLRHVFDKMGVNRQQDIVKILLSGALSPPPPTAAQEPAADLEFSDT
;
A
#
# COMPACT_ATOMS: atom_id res chain seq x y z
N MET A 1 -6.62 -13.44 -39.73
CA MET A 1 -7.14 -13.04 -38.40
C MET A 1 -7.98 -14.15 -37.74
N ASP A 2 -7.91 -15.41 -38.20
CA ASP A 2 -8.75 -16.50 -37.68
C ASP A 2 -7.90 -17.54 -36.91
N ASN A 3 -7.15 -17.09 -35.90
CA ASN A 3 -6.58 -18.02 -34.92
C ASN A 3 -7.28 -17.78 -33.57
N PRO A 4 -8.29 -18.58 -33.20
CA PRO A 4 -9.03 -18.39 -31.95
C PRO A 4 -8.11 -18.40 -30.72
N ALA A 5 -7.00 -19.13 -30.78
CA ALA A 5 -6.01 -19.18 -29.71
C ALA A 5 -5.30 -17.84 -29.45
N LEU A 6 -5.17 -16.97 -30.46
CA LEU A 6 -4.60 -15.62 -30.29
C LEU A 6 -5.62 -14.66 -29.66
N LEU A 7 -6.91 -14.82 -29.94
CA LEU A 7 -7.96 -14.02 -29.32
C LEU A 7 -8.11 -14.36 -27.84
N ASP A 8 -8.03 -15.65 -27.50
CA ASP A 8 -8.01 -16.11 -26.11
C ASP A 8 -6.81 -15.50 -25.35
N LEU A 9 -5.62 -15.53 -25.96
CA LEU A 9 -4.43 -14.90 -25.38
C LEU A 9 -4.61 -13.40 -25.13
N VAL A 10 -5.30 -12.67 -26.01
CA VAL A 10 -5.62 -11.26 -25.79
C VAL A 10 -6.50 -11.07 -24.56
N GLY A 11 -7.49 -11.94 -24.35
CA GLY A 11 -8.30 -11.95 -23.14
C GLY A 11 -7.45 -12.10 -21.88
N GLU A 12 -6.55 -13.08 -21.86
CA GLU A 12 -5.65 -13.35 -20.74
C GLU A 12 -4.68 -12.19 -20.46
N ILE A 13 -4.21 -11.48 -21.50
CA ILE A 13 -3.38 -10.27 -21.36
C ILE A 13 -4.12 -9.18 -20.58
N TYR A 14 -5.42 -8.99 -20.84
CA TYR A 14 -6.22 -8.01 -20.11
C TYR A 14 -6.54 -8.47 -18.69
N GLU A 15 -6.79 -9.76 -18.46
CA GLU A 15 -6.97 -10.29 -17.10
C GLU A 15 -5.70 -10.06 -16.24
N ALA A 16 -4.51 -10.26 -16.82
CA ALA A 16 -3.25 -10.01 -16.13
C ALA A 16 -3.00 -8.53 -15.77
N SER A 17 -3.68 -7.59 -16.44
CA SER A 17 -3.62 -6.17 -16.06
C SER A 17 -4.31 -5.88 -14.72
N LEU A 18 -5.27 -6.71 -14.33
CA LEU A 18 -5.99 -6.63 -13.04
C LEU A 18 -5.31 -7.50 -11.98
N HIS A 19 -4.76 -8.65 -12.39
CA HIS A 19 -4.14 -9.65 -11.54
C HIS A 19 -2.67 -9.88 -11.94
N PRO A 20 -1.69 -9.19 -11.30
CA PRO A 20 -0.29 -9.23 -11.73
C PRO A 20 0.36 -10.62 -11.77
N THR A 21 -0.08 -11.55 -10.92
CA THR A 21 0.43 -12.92 -10.86
C THR A 21 0.09 -13.73 -12.12
N HIS A 22 -0.95 -13.31 -12.84
CA HIS A 22 -1.47 -13.96 -14.03
C HIS A 22 -0.56 -13.79 -15.26
N TRP A 23 0.41 -12.87 -15.24
CA TRP A 23 1.38 -12.72 -16.33
C TRP A 23 2.20 -13.98 -16.60
N ASN A 24 2.40 -14.85 -15.60
CA ASN A 24 3.05 -16.15 -15.81
C ASN A 24 2.20 -17.06 -16.70
N HIS A 25 0.87 -17.03 -16.54
CA HIS A 25 -0.06 -17.78 -17.38
C HIS A 25 -0.03 -17.27 -18.83
N VAL A 26 -0.10 -15.94 -19.01
CA VAL A 26 0.00 -15.29 -20.32
C VAL A 26 1.28 -15.70 -21.04
N LEU A 27 2.44 -15.69 -20.36
CA LEU A 27 3.70 -16.09 -20.98
C LEU A 27 3.82 -17.58 -21.23
N THR A 28 3.16 -18.41 -20.41
CA THR A 28 3.05 -19.85 -20.65
C THR A 28 2.31 -20.12 -21.96
N MET A 29 1.13 -19.51 -22.12
CA MET A 29 0.34 -19.65 -23.35
C MET A 29 1.08 -19.13 -24.57
N LEU A 30 1.65 -17.92 -24.49
CA LEU A 30 2.39 -17.32 -25.59
C LEU A 30 3.57 -18.22 -26.02
N CYS A 31 4.38 -18.69 -25.07
CA CYS A 31 5.56 -19.48 -25.40
C CYS A 31 5.19 -20.87 -25.95
N GLN A 32 4.14 -21.49 -25.43
CA GLN A 32 3.68 -22.80 -25.93
C GLN A 32 3.08 -22.69 -27.35
N GLN A 33 2.26 -21.67 -27.60
CA GLN A 33 1.65 -21.46 -28.92
C GLN A 33 2.67 -21.12 -30.02
N LEU A 34 3.74 -20.40 -29.67
CA LEU A 34 4.78 -19.98 -30.60
C LEU A 34 6.00 -20.92 -30.66
N ASP A 35 5.96 -22.06 -29.96
CA ASP A 35 7.10 -22.97 -29.79
C ASP A 35 8.40 -22.24 -29.37
N ILE A 36 8.32 -21.51 -28.26
CA ILE A 36 9.41 -20.74 -27.66
C ILE A 36 9.83 -21.41 -26.35
N LYS A 37 11.14 -21.55 -26.16
CA LYS A 37 11.71 -22.26 -25.00
C LYS A 37 11.44 -21.53 -23.67
N SER A 38 11.61 -20.21 -23.63
CA SER A 38 11.27 -19.41 -22.44
C SER A 38 11.03 -17.95 -22.79
N GLY A 39 10.36 -17.23 -21.90
CA GLY A 39 10.05 -15.81 -22.07
C GLY A 39 9.95 -15.06 -20.74
N ALA A 40 10.16 -13.75 -20.78
CA ALA A 40 10.03 -12.86 -19.64
C ALA A 40 9.44 -11.51 -20.07
N LEU A 41 8.48 -11.04 -19.29
CA LEU A 41 7.97 -9.67 -19.37
C LEU A 41 8.73 -8.86 -18.32
N LEU A 42 9.48 -7.89 -18.80
CA LEU A 42 10.46 -7.15 -18.02
C LEU A 42 10.02 -5.69 -17.92
N VAL A 43 10.18 -5.12 -16.73
CA VAL A 43 9.95 -3.69 -16.48
C VAL A 43 11.23 -3.09 -15.91
N HIS A 44 11.67 -2.02 -16.56
CA HIS A 44 12.67 -1.11 -16.03
C HIS A 44 11.97 0.18 -15.61
N ASP A 45 11.96 0.39 -14.29
CA ASP A 45 11.38 1.57 -13.67
C ASP A 45 12.45 2.66 -13.60
N LEU A 46 12.24 3.75 -14.34
CA LEU A 46 13.23 4.82 -14.49
C LEU A 46 13.29 5.76 -13.27
N GLU A 47 12.27 5.74 -12.40
CA GLU A 47 12.25 6.53 -11.17
C GLU A 47 13.13 5.89 -10.09
N THR A 48 13.05 4.57 -9.96
CA THR A 48 13.83 3.78 -8.98
C THR A 48 15.13 3.22 -9.55
N GLY A 49 15.27 3.17 -10.87
CA GLY A 49 16.36 2.48 -11.59
C GLY A 49 16.32 0.95 -11.43
N SER A 50 15.18 0.41 -10.99
CA SER A 50 15.02 -1.02 -10.69
C SER A 50 14.60 -1.81 -11.92
N HIS A 51 15.10 -3.05 -12.01
CA HIS A 51 14.76 -4.00 -13.07
C HIS A 51 13.98 -5.16 -12.46
N SER A 52 12.78 -5.39 -12.96
CA SER A 52 11.88 -6.41 -12.42
C SER A 52 11.32 -7.32 -13.52
N VAL A 53 11.02 -8.55 -13.13
CA VAL A 53 10.37 -9.54 -13.99
C VAL A 53 8.92 -9.63 -13.52
N VAL A 54 8.00 -9.14 -14.35
CA VAL A 54 6.56 -9.11 -14.05
C VAL A 54 5.92 -10.47 -14.28
N GLY A 55 6.34 -11.15 -15.34
CA GLY A 55 5.92 -12.51 -15.67
C GLY A 55 7.03 -13.27 -16.37
N ASN A 56 7.04 -14.59 -16.23
CA ASN A 56 8.02 -15.43 -16.90
C ASN A 56 7.47 -16.84 -17.17
N TYR A 57 8.07 -17.50 -18.15
CA TYR A 57 7.86 -18.93 -18.43
C TYR A 57 9.20 -19.58 -18.76
N GLY A 58 9.46 -20.77 -18.21
CA GLY A 58 10.68 -21.53 -18.51
C GLY A 58 11.98 -20.93 -17.97
N ILE A 59 11.89 -20.05 -16.97
CA ILE A 59 13.05 -19.41 -16.30
C ILE A 59 13.07 -19.85 -14.83
N ALA A 60 14.23 -20.31 -14.35
CA ALA A 60 14.36 -20.76 -12.96
C ALA A 60 14.24 -19.59 -11.96
N THR A 61 13.61 -19.84 -10.81
CA THR A 61 13.40 -18.85 -9.75
C THR A 61 14.69 -18.14 -9.31
N ILE A 62 15.79 -18.89 -9.18
CA ILE A 62 17.10 -18.33 -8.83
C ILE A 62 17.60 -17.30 -9.85
N THR A 63 17.34 -17.53 -11.14
CA THR A 63 17.70 -16.62 -12.22
C THR A 63 16.87 -15.34 -12.16
N ARG A 64 15.57 -15.44 -11.85
CA ARG A 64 14.69 -14.29 -11.65
C ARG A 64 15.19 -13.39 -10.52
N HIS A 65 15.54 -13.97 -9.36
CA HIS A 65 16.08 -13.19 -8.24
C HIS A 65 17.43 -12.55 -8.58
N ALA A 66 18.34 -13.28 -9.23
CA ALA A 66 19.63 -12.74 -9.66
C ALA A 66 19.46 -11.58 -10.67
N TYR A 67 18.43 -11.62 -11.52
CA TYR A 67 18.06 -10.54 -12.44
C TYR A 67 17.71 -9.25 -11.69
N SER A 68 16.78 -9.34 -10.73
CA SER A 68 16.35 -8.18 -9.93
C SER A 68 17.42 -7.64 -8.99
N LEU A 69 18.35 -8.49 -8.53
CA LEU A 69 19.46 -8.07 -7.65
C LEU A 69 20.62 -7.38 -8.40
N GLY A 70 20.60 -7.33 -9.73
CA GLY A 70 21.56 -6.52 -10.49
C GLY A 70 21.97 -7.06 -11.84
N LEU A 71 21.73 -8.34 -12.16
CA LEU A 71 22.05 -8.86 -13.50
C LEU A 71 21.25 -8.16 -14.61
N GLY A 72 20.05 -7.63 -14.32
CA GLY A 72 19.26 -6.87 -15.28
C GLY A 72 19.95 -5.63 -15.84
N LYS A 73 20.87 -5.01 -15.09
CA LYS A 73 21.66 -3.86 -15.56
C LYS A 73 22.63 -4.22 -16.69
N LEU A 74 22.97 -5.51 -16.81
CA LEU A 74 23.85 -6.03 -17.86
C LEU A 74 23.06 -6.52 -19.07
N ASP A 75 21.73 -6.44 -19.03
CA ASP A 75 20.89 -6.97 -20.07
C ASP A 75 20.92 -6.11 -21.32
N ILE A 76 21.53 -6.67 -22.36
CA ILE A 76 21.67 -6.02 -23.66
C ILE A 76 20.30 -5.82 -24.33
N GLY A 77 19.26 -6.57 -23.91
CA GLY A 77 17.89 -6.38 -24.36
C GLY A 77 17.36 -4.96 -24.12
N TRP A 78 17.77 -4.29 -23.03
CA TRP A 78 17.32 -2.92 -22.74
C TRP A 78 17.87 -1.89 -23.74
N LYS A 79 19.07 -2.12 -24.29
CA LYS A 79 19.59 -1.28 -25.38
C LYS A 79 18.76 -1.44 -26.65
N ALA A 80 18.18 -2.60 -26.86
CA ALA A 80 17.32 -2.85 -28.00
C ALA A 80 15.93 -2.23 -27.78
N VAL A 81 15.33 -2.41 -26.59
CA VAL A 81 14.06 -1.77 -26.20
C VAL A 81 14.11 -0.23 -26.37
N THR A 82 15.24 0.39 -26.06
CA THR A 82 15.43 1.85 -26.21
C THR A 82 15.66 2.33 -27.64
N ARG A 83 16.28 1.51 -28.50
CA ARG A 83 16.61 1.87 -29.89
C ARG A 83 15.47 1.63 -30.86
N HIS A 84 14.58 0.71 -30.54
CA HIS A 84 13.49 0.31 -31.40
C HIS A 84 12.17 0.96 -30.98
N PRO A 85 11.33 1.40 -31.95
CA PRO A 85 10.07 2.05 -31.63
C PRO A 85 9.12 1.08 -30.90
N GLN A 86 8.23 1.64 -30.10
CA GLN A 86 7.18 0.88 -29.44
C GLN A 86 6.37 0.07 -30.46
N GLY A 87 6.10 -1.20 -30.12
CA GLY A 87 5.34 -2.12 -30.95
C GLY A 87 6.18 -2.96 -31.89
N SER A 88 7.45 -2.63 -32.12
CA SER A 88 8.31 -3.38 -33.05
C SER A 88 8.87 -4.66 -32.42
N ALA A 89 8.92 -5.71 -33.23
CA ALA A 89 9.52 -6.99 -32.88
C ALA A 89 10.88 -7.18 -33.57
N PHE A 90 11.86 -7.72 -32.86
CA PHE A 90 13.21 -7.88 -33.40
C PHE A 90 14.02 -8.94 -32.65
N GLN A 91 15.02 -9.51 -33.33
CA GLN A 91 16.07 -10.29 -32.71
C GLN A 91 17.21 -9.36 -32.30
N PHE A 92 17.64 -9.44 -31.05
CA PHE A 92 18.71 -8.57 -30.53
C PHE A 92 19.94 -9.33 -30.06
N ALA A 93 19.89 -10.67 -29.96
CA ALA A 93 21.06 -11.48 -29.60
C ALA A 93 21.13 -12.79 -30.40
N ASP A 94 22.30 -13.03 -30.98
CA ASP A 94 22.77 -14.33 -31.46
C ASP A 94 23.93 -14.79 -30.57
N HIS A 95 23.95 -16.06 -30.16
CA HIS A 95 24.96 -16.55 -29.24
C HIS A 95 26.42 -16.49 -29.75
N ILE A 96 26.66 -16.58 -31.05
CA ILE A 96 28.01 -16.51 -31.64
C ILE A 96 28.53 -15.08 -31.50
N GLU A 97 27.73 -14.11 -31.96
CA GLU A 97 28.05 -12.69 -31.88
C GLU A 97 28.13 -12.22 -30.42
N THR A 98 27.15 -12.59 -29.61
CA THR A 98 27.09 -12.22 -28.20
C THR A 98 28.25 -12.81 -27.40
N ARG A 99 28.70 -14.03 -27.72
CA ARG A 99 29.90 -14.61 -27.11
C ARG A 99 31.16 -13.82 -27.44
N ARG A 100 31.24 -13.23 -28.63
CA ARG A 100 32.39 -12.42 -29.08
C ARG A 100 32.36 -11.02 -28.46
N GLU A 101 31.21 -10.35 -28.48
CA GLU A 101 31.08 -8.93 -28.13
C GLU A 101 30.72 -8.67 -26.67
N HIS A 102 29.98 -9.60 -26.07
CA HIS A 102 29.50 -9.52 -24.69
C HIS A 102 29.76 -10.84 -23.93
N PRO A 103 31.03 -11.27 -23.79
CA PRO A 103 31.38 -12.58 -23.25
C PRO A 103 30.90 -12.82 -21.80
N PHE A 104 30.83 -11.75 -20.98
CA PHE A 104 30.29 -11.85 -19.62
C PHE A 104 28.79 -12.13 -19.62
N TYR A 105 28.02 -11.36 -20.39
CA TYR A 105 26.57 -11.56 -20.55
C TYR A 105 26.26 -12.96 -21.08
N TYR A 106 26.98 -13.40 -22.12
CA TYR A 106 26.85 -14.76 -22.64
C TYR A 106 27.08 -15.83 -21.56
N ARG A 107 28.14 -15.70 -20.75
CA ARG A 107 28.50 -16.68 -19.72
C ARG A 107 27.51 -16.72 -18.56
N MET A 108 26.95 -15.57 -18.18
CA MET A 108 26.05 -15.46 -17.02
C MET A 108 24.58 -15.70 -17.37
N MET A 109 24.13 -15.33 -18.57
CA MET A 109 22.70 -15.34 -18.93
C MET A 109 22.38 -16.36 -20.03
N MET A 110 23.08 -16.34 -21.16
CA MET A 110 22.74 -17.22 -22.29
C MET A 110 23.16 -18.68 -22.06
N LYS A 111 24.43 -18.90 -21.70
CA LYS A 111 25.03 -20.24 -21.59
C LYS A 111 24.37 -21.11 -20.51
N PRO A 112 24.16 -20.65 -19.26
CA PRO A 112 23.57 -21.48 -18.20
C PRO A 112 22.11 -21.86 -18.51
N LEU A 113 21.38 -20.94 -19.14
CA LEU A 113 19.99 -21.15 -19.54
C LEU A 113 19.84 -21.92 -20.86
N LYS A 114 20.95 -22.28 -21.53
CA LYS A 114 20.96 -22.89 -22.87
C LYS A 114 20.13 -22.09 -23.89
N VAL A 115 20.28 -20.76 -23.87
CA VAL A 115 19.65 -19.83 -24.81
C VAL A 115 20.66 -19.49 -25.89
N HIS A 116 20.21 -19.54 -27.15
CA HIS A 116 21.07 -19.30 -28.32
C HIS A 116 20.64 -18.09 -29.13
N TYR A 117 19.35 -17.78 -29.11
CA TYR A 117 18.77 -16.62 -29.78
C TYR A 117 17.85 -15.90 -28.81
N MET A 118 17.92 -14.56 -28.80
CA MET A 118 17.00 -13.72 -28.03
C MET A 118 16.37 -12.68 -28.95
N GLY A 119 15.06 -12.60 -28.87
CA GLY A 119 14.24 -11.64 -29.57
C GLY A 119 13.08 -11.20 -28.70
N GLY A 120 12.25 -10.29 -29.18
CA GLY A 120 11.21 -9.75 -28.35
C GLY A 120 10.49 -8.58 -28.97
N ILE A 121 9.68 -7.91 -28.16
CA ILE A 121 9.01 -6.65 -28.52
C ILE A 121 9.32 -5.55 -27.52
N THR A 122 9.41 -4.32 -28.03
CA THR A 122 9.32 -3.10 -27.22
C THR A 122 7.85 -2.85 -26.89
N VAL A 123 7.41 -3.20 -25.68
CA VAL A 123 6.02 -3.04 -25.24
C VAL A 123 5.70 -1.58 -24.90
N SER A 124 6.59 -0.89 -24.18
CA SER A 124 6.47 0.54 -23.88
C SER A 124 7.85 1.14 -23.70
N ASN A 125 8.02 2.38 -24.09
CA ASN A 125 9.26 3.13 -23.87
C ASN A 125 8.90 4.57 -23.48
N ASP A 126 8.27 4.70 -22.32
CA ASP A 126 7.78 5.97 -21.79
C ASP A 126 8.84 6.58 -20.86
N ALA A 127 8.67 7.84 -20.47
CA ALA A 127 9.60 8.53 -19.55
C ALA A 127 9.65 7.92 -18.13
N GLN A 128 8.70 7.07 -17.77
CA GLN A 128 8.62 6.43 -16.44
C GLN A 128 8.96 4.94 -16.50
N TRP A 129 8.32 4.18 -17.39
CA TRP A 129 8.51 2.73 -17.52
C TRP A 129 8.97 2.35 -18.92
N GLN A 130 10.03 1.55 -18.96
CA GLN A 130 10.41 0.80 -20.14
C GLN A 130 9.99 -0.64 -19.95
N VAL A 131 9.23 -1.16 -20.91
CA VAL A 131 8.67 -2.51 -20.84
C VAL A 131 9.09 -3.27 -22.07
N GLY A 132 9.72 -4.43 -21.86
CA GLY A 132 10.16 -5.33 -22.91
C GLY A 132 9.62 -6.73 -22.67
N LEU A 133 9.18 -7.38 -23.73
CA LEU A 133 8.92 -8.83 -23.71
C LEU A 133 10.11 -9.51 -24.37
N GLY A 134 10.91 -10.21 -23.58
CA GLY A 134 12.04 -11.01 -24.05
C GLY A 134 11.65 -12.47 -24.24
N LEU A 135 12.06 -13.05 -25.36
CA LEU A 135 11.79 -14.41 -25.77
C LEU A 135 13.10 -15.11 -26.13
N HIS A 136 13.21 -16.38 -25.78
CA HIS A 136 14.45 -17.14 -25.86
C HIS A 136 14.26 -18.44 -26.63
N ARG A 137 15.12 -18.69 -27.62
CA ARG A 137 15.15 -19.94 -28.40
C ARG A 137 16.42 -20.73 -28.18
N THR A 138 16.32 -22.05 -28.35
CA THR A 138 17.46 -22.98 -28.34
C THR A 138 18.17 -22.99 -29.69
N LEU A 139 19.30 -23.71 -29.77
CA LEU A 139 20.00 -23.91 -31.04
C LEU A 139 19.14 -24.70 -32.05
N GLN A 140 18.38 -25.69 -31.56
CA GLN A 140 17.52 -26.54 -32.38
C GLN A 140 16.33 -25.77 -32.98
N GLN A 141 15.81 -24.78 -32.26
CA GLN A 141 14.71 -23.93 -32.71
C GLN A 141 15.14 -22.89 -33.75
N GLY A 142 16.45 -22.60 -33.85
CA GLY A 142 16.98 -21.61 -34.78
C GLY A 142 16.64 -20.16 -34.42
N PRO A 143 17.06 -19.19 -35.28
CA PRO A 143 16.76 -17.79 -35.11
C PRO A 143 15.26 -17.50 -35.27
N PHE A 144 14.84 -16.29 -34.88
CA PHE A 144 13.46 -15.84 -35.08
C PHE A 144 13.17 -15.56 -36.56
N ASP A 145 11.99 -15.97 -37.01
CA ASP A 145 11.48 -15.75 -38.35
C ASP A 145 10.50 -14.58 -38.41
N GLN A 146 10.29 -14.03 -39.61
CA GLN A 146 9.46 -12.83 -39.79
C GLN A 146 8.00 -13.07 -39.40
N LEU A 147 7.45 -14.27 -39.65
CA LEU A 147 6.07 -14.60 -39.31
C LEU A 147 5.79 -14.52 -37.80
N LEU A 148 6.75 -14.96 -36.99
CA LEU A 148 6.66 -14.86 -35.54
C LEU A 148 6.71 -13.39 -35.11
N PHE A 149 7.58 -12.58 -35.72
CA PHE A 149 7.61 -11.14 -35.46
C PHE A 149 6.30 -10.44 -35.83
N ASP A 150 5.74 -10.70 -37.01
CA ASP A 150 4.46 -10.12 -37.42
C ASP A 150 3.33 -10.47 -36.41
N THR A 151 3.37 -11.68 -35.84
CA THR A 151 2.45 -12.13 -34.80
C THR A 151 2.65 -11.34 -33.49
N LEU A 152 3.90 -11.16 -33.05
CA LEU A 152 4.22 -10.39 -31.85
C LEU A 152 3.87 -8.90 -32.01
N GLU A 153 4.10 -8.32 -33.18
CA GLU A 153 3.72 -6.92 -33.48
C GLU A 153 2.20 -6.74 -33.44
N THR A 154 1.44 -7.76 -33.87
CA THR A 154 -0.02 -7.79 -33.73
C THR A 154 -0.47 -7.80 -32.26
N LEU A 155 0.27 -8.51 -31.38
CA LEU A 155 -0.02 -8.59 -29.95
C LEU A 155 0.48 -7.38 -29.15
N ALA A 156 1.52 -6.70 -29.64
CA ALA A 156 2.16 -5.58 -28.96
C ALA A 156 1.20 -4.49 -28.44
N PRO A 157 0.21 -3.98 -29.20
CA PRO A 157 -0.72 -2.98 -28.67
C PRO A 157 -1.55 -3.48 -27.48
N HIS A 158 -1.82 -4.78 -27.38
CA HIS A 158 -2.55 -5.36 -26.24
C HIS A 158 -1.67 -5.39 -24.99
N PHE A 159 -0.42 -5.85 -25.12
CA PHE A 159 0.56 -5.77 -24.03
C PHE A 159 0.77 -4.32 -23.55
N SER A 160 0.93 -3.35 -24.47
CA SER A 160 1.11 -1.94 -24.09
C SER A 160 -0.08 -1.41 -23.30
N ARG A 161 -1.31 -1.71 -23.74
CA ARG A 161 -2.54 -1.25 -23.07
C ARG A 161 -2.70 -1.90 -21.70
N ALA A 162 -2.50 -3.21 -21.60
CA ALA A 162 -2.59 -3.94 -20.35
C ALA A 162 -1.56 -3.45 -19.32
N MET A 163 -0.31 -3.26 -19.73
CA MET A 163 0.74 -2.73 -18.84
C MET A 163 0.46 -1.31 -18.37
N ARG A 164 -0.13 -0.46 -19.23
CA ARG A 164 -0.58 0.87 -18.83
C ARG A 164 -1.72 0.82 -17.81
N ILE A 165 -2.70 -0.06 -18.02
CA ILE A 165 -3.81 -0.27 -17.06
C ILE A 165 -3.26 -0.71 -15.69
N GLN A 166 -2.39 -1.72 -15.68
CA GLN A 166 -1.76 -2.21 -14.46
C GLN A 166 -0.97 -1.12 -13.73
N ARG A 167 -0.25 -0.27 -14.48
CA ARG A 167 0.48 0.87 -13.90
C ARG A 167 -0.46 1.84 -13.19
N GLU A 168 -1.57 2.21 -13.81
CA GLU A 168 -2.54 3.11 -13.18
C GLU A 168 -3.16 2.46 -11.93
N PHE A 169 -3.51 1.17 -11.97
CA PHE A 169 -3.96 0.45 -10.77
C PHE A 169 -2.90 0.42 -9.65
N HIS A 170 -1.64 0.17 -10.00
CA HIS A 170 -0.55 0.18 -9.04
C HIS A 170 -0.39 1.56 -8.39
N ARG A 171 -0.40 2.62 -9.20
CA ARG A 171 -0.33 4.01 -8.73
C ARG A 171 -1.47 4.33 -7.76
N LEU A 172 -2.71 3.98 -8.11
CA LEU A 172 -3.88 4.20 -7.27
C LEU A 172 -3.77 3.45 -5.93
N ARG A 173 -3.29 2.20 -5.94
CA ARG A 173 -3.07 1.40 -4.72
C ARG A 173 -2.00 2.03 -3.82
N VAL A 174 -0.88 2.48 -4.39
CA VAL A 174 0.21 3.12 -3.64
C VAL A 174 -0.24 4.45 -3.03
N GLU A 175 -1.00 5.25 -3.78
CA GLU A 175 -1.55 6.52 -3.30
C GLU A 175 -2.52 6.31 -2.14
N ASN A 176 -3.46 5.36 -2.27
CA ASN A 176 -4.40 5.02 -1.20
C ASN A 176 -3.68 4.48 0.06
N PHE A 177 -2.63 3.67 -0.12
CA PHE A 177 -1.78 3.21 0.98
C PHE A 177 -1.03 4.36 1.68
N ARG A 178 -0.47 5.31 0.93
CA ARG A 178 0.19 6.50 1.50
C ARG A 178 -0.77 7.33 2.34
N LEU A 179 -2.01 7.52 1.89
CA LEU A 179 -3.04 8.23 2.64
C LEU A 179 -3.43 7.53 3.93
N ASN A 180 -3.61 6.21 3.88
CA ASN A 180 -3.83 5.40 5.09
C ASN A 180 -2.68 5.54 6.09
N HIS A 181 -1.44 5.61 5.62
CA HIS A 181 -0.28 5.85 6.47
C HIS A 181 -0.22 7.26 7.05
N VAL A 182 -0.65 8.29 6.32
CA VAL A 182 -0.75 9.66 6.84
C VAL A 182 -1.83 9.75 7.93
N LEU A 183 -2.99 9.12 7.72
CA LEU A 183 -4.07 9.07 8.72
C LEU A 183 -3.64 8.29 9.98
N ALA A 184 -2.87 7.21 9.83
CA ALA A 184 -2.35 6.45 10.96
C ALA A 184 -1.40 7.27 11.86
N ARG A 185 -0.76 8.33 11.33
CA ARG A 185 0.10 9.25 12.12
C ARG A 185 -0.70 10.15 13.07
N MET A 186 -2.00 10.31 12.87
CA MET A 186 -2.84 11.21 13.67
C MET A 186 -3.43 10.55 14.93
N MET A 187 -3.08 9.29 15.22
CA MET A 187 -3.63 8.51 16.35
C MET A 187 -5.17 8.54 16.46
N MET A 188 -5.84 8.79 15.34
CA MET A 188 -7.28 8.96 15.28
C MET A 188 -7.85 7.78 14.50
N GLY A 189 -8.73 7.02 15.15
CA GLY A 189 -9.51 6.01 14.44
C GLY A 189 -10.51 6.71 13.54
N VAL A 190 -10.52 6.38 12.25
CA VAL A 190 -11.52 6.86 11.30
C VAL A 190 -12.37 5.68 10.87
N VAL A 191 -13.68 5.77 11.08
CA VAL A 191 -14.67 4.81 10.59
C VAL A 191 -15.69 5.55 9.75
N ILE A 192 -15.99 5.06 8.55
CA ILE A 192 -17.05 5.63 7.71
C ILE A 192 -18.21 4.66 7.66
N VAL A 193 -19.42 5.16 7.91
CA VAL A 193 -20.66 4.40 7.82
C VAL A 193 -21.55 4.94 6.70
N ASN A 194 -22.22 4.04 6.00
CA ASN A 194 -23.18 4.36 4.94
C ASN A 194 -24.61 4.58 5.46
N GLU A 195 -25.56 4.82 4.55
CA GLU A 195 -26.97 5.03 4.87
C GLU A 195 -27.66 3.83 5.54
N TRP A 196 -27.09 2.62 5.41
CA TRP A 196 -27.57 1.40 6.07
C TRP A 196 -26.90 1.15 7.43
N ARG A 197 -26.08 2.10 7.90
CA ARG A 197 -25.28 2.01 9.15
C ARG A 197 -24.21 0.91 9.09
N GLU A 198 -23.83 0.51 7.89
CA GLU A 198 -22.73 -0.41 7.67
C GLU A 198 -21.43 0.36 7.53
N VAL A 199 -20.39 -0.14 8.19
CA VAL A 199 -19.02 0.31 8.05
C VAL A 199 -18.53 -0.02 6.65
N VAL A 200 -18.19 1.01 5.87
CA VAL A 200 -17.62 0.90 4.52
C VAL A 200 -16.11 1.12 4.50
N TYR A 201 -15.57 1.74 5.55
CA TYR A 201 -14.14 1.96 5.70
C TYR A 201 -13.76 2.07 7.18
N CYS A 202 -12.61 1.49 7.52
CA CYS A 202 -11.89 1.68 8.76
C CYS A 202 -10.41 1.92 8.45
N ASN A 203 -9.79 2.90 9.10
CA ASN A 203 -8.32 2.98 9.09
C ASN A 203 -7.71 1.99 10.11
N PRO A 204 -6.41 1.65 10.01
CA PRO A 204 -5.77 0.70 10.93
C PRO A 204 -5.87 1.08 12.41
N VAL A 205 -5.88 2.39 12.72
CA VAL A 205 -6.04 2.87 14.11
C VAL A 205 -7.45 2.57 14.63
N ALA A 206 -8.49 2.75 13.81
CA ALA A 206 -9.85 2.39 14.17
C ALA A 206 -9.98 0.87 14.39
N GLU A 207 -9.40 0.06 13.50
CA GLU A 207 -9.41 -1.40 13.67
C GLU A 207 -8.76 -1.83 14.99
N GLN A 208 -7.63 -1.21 15.35
CA GLN A 208 -6.96 -1.46 16.63
C GLN A 208 -7.85 -1.06 17.83
N ILE A 209 -8.50 0.11 17.77
CA ILE A 209 -9.44 0.55 18.81
C ILE A 209 -10.64 -0.41 18.91
N LEU A 210 -11.27 -0.75 17.79
CA LEU A 210 -12.43 -1.65 17.74
C LEU A 210 -12.09 -3.08 18.22
N THR A 211 -10.84 -3.52 18.05
CA THR A 211 -10.37 -4.83 18.50
C THR A 211 -10.04 -4.84 19.99
N ASN A 212 -9.35 -3.81 20.48
CA ASN A 212 -8.78 -3.79 21.84
C ASN A 212 -9.67 -3.09 22.88
N ASN A 213 -10.63 -2.28 22.46
CA ASN A 213 -11.49 -1.54 23.36
C ASN A 213 -12.90 -2.17 23.43
N PRO A 214 -13.29 -2.79 24.57
CA PRO A 214 -14.57 -3.49 24.68
C PRO A 214 -15.79 -2.56 24.69
N THR A 215 -15.59 -1.24 24.77
CA THR A 215 -16.63 -0.20 24.78
C THR A 215 -17.41 -0.13 23.46
N VAL A 216 -16.77 -0.49 22.35
CA VAL A 216 -17.35 -0.50 21.01
C VAL A 216 -16.94 -1.78 20.30
N LYS A 217 -17.87 -2.41 19.59
CA LYS A 217 -17.62 -3.64 18.83
C LYS A 217 -18.21 -3.54 17.45
N LEU A 218 -17.46 -4.00 16.46
CA LEU A 218 -17.94 -4.25 15.12
C LEU A 218 -18.54 -5.65 15.06
N ARG A 219 -19.86 -5.76 14.89
CA ARG A 219 -20.55 -7.05 14.70
C ARG A 219 -20.99 -7.16 13.25
N GLY A 220 -20.31 -8.00 12.47
CA GLY A 220 -20.47 -8.01 11.02
C GLY A 220 -19.96 -6.69 10.45
N LYS A 221 -20.86 -5.87 9.90
CA LYS A 221 -20.54 -4.51 9.41
C LYS A 221 -21.10 -3.38 10.28
N VAL A 222 -21.75 -3.66 11.40
CA VAL A 222 -22.44 -2.63 12.19
C VAL A 222 -21.71 -2.39 13.51
N LEU A 223 -21.54 -1.11 13.86
CA LEU A 223 -20.98 -0.71 15.16
C LEU A 223 -22.03 -0.84 16.26
N SER A 224 -21.60 -1.39 17.40
CA SER A 224 -22.41 -1.49 18.62
C SER A 224 -21.60 -1.03 19.82
N ALA A 225 -22.22 -0.26 20.71
CA ALA A 225 -21.61 0.07 22.00
C ALA A 225 -21.74 -1.11 22.98
N TYR A 226 -21.06 -1.05 24.11
CA TYR A 226 -21.18 -2.05 25.18
C TYR A 226 -22.64 -2.19 25.68
N SER A 227 -23.32 -1.06 25.89
CA SER A 227 -24.73 -1.05 26.32
C SER A 227 -25.70 -0.84 25.15
N ASN A 228 -26.88 -1.44 25.24
CA ASN A 228 -27.96 -1.25 24.26
C ASN A 228 -28.46 0.20 24.23
N ALA A 229 -28.45 0.88 25.39
CA ALA A 229 -28.87 2.27 25.49
C ALA A 229 -27.92 3.20 24.72
N GLU A 230 -26.60 3.03 24.91
CA GLU A 230 -25.61 3.81 24.16
C GLU A 230 -25.55 3.43 22.69
N THR A 231 -25.82 2.17 22.35
CA THR A 231 -25.97 1.74 20.94
C THR A 231 -27.13 2.48 20.27
N ALA A 232 -28.26 2.64 20.96
CA ALA A 232 -29.38 3.43 20.45
C ALA A 232 -29.01 4.92 20.27
N VAL A 233 -28.27 5.50 21.22
CA VAL A 233 -27.79 6.89 21.13
C VAL A 233 -26.82 7.09 19.95
N LEU A 234 -25.91 6.14 19.72
CA LEU A 234 -24.98 6.16 18.59
C LEU A 234 -25.73 6.08 17.27
N ASN A 235 -26.66 5.13 17.14
CA ASN A 235 -27.47 4.98 15.93
C ASN A 235 -28.31 6.23 15.65
N GLN A 236 -28.92 6.81 16.68
CA GLN A 236 -29.67 8.06 16.53
C GLN A 236 -28.77 9.21 16.07
N ALA A 237 -27.53 9.29 16.57
CA ALA A 237 -26.57 10.30 16.12
C ALA A 237 -26.16 10.14 14.65
N ILE A 238 -25.99 8.90 14.19
CA ILE A 238 -25.71 8.60 12.78
C ILE A 238 -26.90 9.02 11.91
N ASP A 239 -28.12 8.63 12.29
CA ASP A 239 -29.33 8.98 11.55
C ASP A 239 -29.55 10.51 11.49
N ASP A 240 -29.39 11.20 12.62
CA ASP A 240 -29.53 12.67 12.69
C ASP A 240 -28.61 13.37 11.67
N LEU A 241 -27.38 12.88 11.49
CA LEU A 241 -26.38 13.43 10.58
C LEU A 241 -26.62 13.03 9.13
N LEU A 242 -26.98 11.77 8.86
CA LEU A 242 -27.37 11.33 7.51
C LEU A 242 -28.53 12.18 6.97
N HIS A 243 -29.47 12.57 7.82
CA HIS A 243 -30.65 13.38 7.48
C HIS A 243 -30.45 14.90 7.67
N ALA A 244 -29.26 15.38 8.03
CA ALA A 244 -29.01 16.79 8.31
C ALA A 244 -29.14 17.70 7.08
N ASP A 245 -28.78 17.20 5.89
CA ASP A 245 -28.87 17.94 4.60
C ASP A 245 -30.18 17.73 3.85
N ALA A 246 -31.07 16.87 4.34
CA ALA A 246 -32.37 16.69 3.72
C ALA A 246 -33.21 17.97 3.92
N GLU A 247 -33.42 18.73 2.84
CA GLU A 247 -34.41 19.81 2.84
C GLU A 247 -35.73 19.25 3.37
N LYS A 248 -36.31 19.93 4.37
CA LYS A 248 -37.67 19.60 4.79
C LYS A 248 -38.57 19.74 3.56
N PRO A 249 -39.58 18.87 3.36
CA PRO A 249 -40.53 18.95 2.25
C PRO A 249 -41.32 20.28 2.17
N ASP A 250 -41.24 21.11 3.21
CA ASP A 250 -42.04 22.32 3.41
C ASP A 250 -41.30 23.63 3.03
N GLY A 251 -40.18 23.58 2.30
CA GLY A 251 -39.50 24.77 1.74
C GLY A 251 -38.96 25.80 2.75
N ARG A 252 -39.12 25.58 4.06
CA ARG A 252 -38.67 26.47 5.11
C ARG A 252 -37.19 26.23 5.43
N LYS A 253 -36.33 27.09 4.88
CA LYS A 253 -34.90 27.18 5.24
C LYS A 253 -34.76 27.25 6.77
N ARG A 254 -34.00 26.33 7.37
CA ARG A 254 -33.71 26.35 8.82
C ARG A 254 -32.89 27.61 9.14
N SER A 255 -33.28 28.30 10.21
CA SER A 255 -32.60 29.49 10.75
C SER A 255 -31.07 29.31 10.85
N ALA A 256 -30.33 30.35 10.45
CA ALA A 256 -28.86 30.40 10.39
C ALA A 256 -28.17 30.07 11.72
N THR A 257 -28.84 30.24 12.87
CA THR A 257 -28.28 29.93 14.19
C THR A 257 -28.22 28.42 14.49
N ARG A 258 -29.05 27.60 13.82
CA ARG A 258 -29.04 26.12 13.93
C ARG A 258 -28.14 25.44 12.89
N LYS A 259 -27.63 26.19 11.92
CA LYS A 259 -26.78 25.70 10.81
C LYS A 259 -25.41 25.20 11.27
N LYS A 260 -24.93 25.64 12.45
CA LYS A 260 -23.66 25.18 13.05
C LYS A 260 -23.77 23.90 13.89
N GLN A 261 -24.96 23.52 14.36
CA GLN A 261 -25.16 22.34 15.25
C GLN A 261 -25.36 21.02 14.50
N GLY A 262 -25.59 21.05 13.18
CA GLY A 262 -25.92 19.87 12.38
C GLY A 262 -24.76 19.24 11.61
N LEU A 263 -23.53 19.75 11.76
CA LEU A 263 -22.35 19.28 11.00
C LEU A 263 -21.52 18.26 11.78
N SER A 264 -21.61 18.26 13.12
CA SER A 264 -20.89 17.33 13.97
C SER A 264 -21.64 17.03 15.27
N LYS A 265 -21.45 15.82 15.81
CA LYS A 265 -22.02 15.36 17.08
C LYS A 265 -20.96 14.56 17.84
N SER A 266 -20.71 14.88 19.11
CA SER A 266 -19.76 14.15 19.94
C SER A 266 -20.49 13.32 20.99
N LEU A 267 -20.04 12.09 21.18
CA LEU A 267 -20.57 11.10 22.13
C LEU A 267 -19.41 10.57 22.98
N GLY A 268 -19.70 10.24 24.24
CA GLY A 268 -18.83 9.45 25.10
C GLY A 268 -19.49 8.10 25.36
N LEU A 269 -18.87 7.01 24.92
CA LEU A 269 -19.34 5.65 25.21
C LEU A 269 -18.62 5.12 26.45
N THR A 270 -19.33 4.40 27.32
CA THR A 270 -18.79 3.93 28.60
C THR A 270 -18.68 2.41 28.66
N HIS A 271 -17.75 1.92 29.46
CA HIS A 271 -17.58 0.50 29.76
C HIS A 271 -17.31 0.32 31.26
N PRO A 272 -17.95 -0.65 31.96
CA PRO A 272 -17.82 -0.81 33.41
C PRO A 272 -16.37 -0.94 33.92
N GLU A 273 -15.51 -1.58 33.12
CA GLU A 273 -14.10 -1.83 33.47
C GLU A 273 -13.12 -0.74 32.99
N LYS A 274 -13.62 0.35 32.40
CA LYS A 274 -12.79 1.45 31.89
C LYS A 274 -13.11 2.75 32.64
N ALA A 275 -12.09 3.42 33.15
CA ALA A 275 -12.25 4.66 33.91
C ALA A 275 -12.65 5.87 33.05
N SER A 276 -12.28 5.87 31.77
CA SER A 276 -12.53 6.97 30.84
C SER A 276 -13.44 6.53 29.69
N PRO A 277 -14.42 7.35 29.28
CA PRO A 277 -15.26 7.04 28.13
C PRO A 277 -14.46 7.08 26.83
N LEU A 278 -14.85 6.25 25.86
CA LEU A 278 -14.37 6.35 24.49
C LEU A 278 -15.04 7.56 23.82
N ALA A 279 -14.26 8.56 23.44
CA ALA A 279 -14.76 9.73 22.75
C ALA A 279 -14.96 9.41 21.26
N ILE A 280 -16.17 9.66 20.76
CA ILE A 280 -16.53 9.50 19.35
C ILE A 280 -17.06 10.83 18.85
N THR A 281 -16.44 11.39 17.82
CA THR A 281 -16.97 12.55 17.11
C THR A 281 -17.45 12.14 15.74
N LEU A 282 -18.72 12.39 15.45
CA LEU A 282 -19.35 12.10 14.19
C LEU A 282 -19.44 13.38 13.38
N THR A 283 -19.11 13.32 12.09
CA THR A 283 -19.31 14.42 11.14
C THR A 283 -20.06 13.93 9.93
N ASN A 284 -20.91 14.80 9.38
CA ASN A 284 -21.55 14.54 8.11
C ASN A 284 -20.49 14.63 6.99
N THR A 285 -20.43 13.61 6.13
CA THR A 285 -19.52 13.54 4.96
C THR A 285 -20.32 13.35 3.66
N ASN A 286 -21.57 13.81 3.65
CA ASN A 286 -22.36 13.89 2.42
C ASN A 286 -21.58 14.68 1.39
N THR A 287 -21.50 14.11 0.20
CA THR A 287 -20.84 14.72 -0.93
C THR A 287 -21.90 14.90 -2.01
N ASP A 288 -22.08 16.12 -2.48
CA ASP A 288 -23.15 16.50 -3.42
C ASP A 288 -23.11 15.70 -4.75
N ALA A 289 -22.01 14.99 -5.01
CA ALA A 289 -21.89 13.96 -6.03
C ALA A 289 -20.77 12.99 -5.64
N GLY A 290 -21.03 12.00 -4.78
CA GLY A 290 -20.11 10.86 -4.52
C GLY A 290 -18.64 11.28 -4.51
N GLY A 291 -18.33 12.23 -3.63
CA GLY A 291 -17.06 12.94 -3.62
C GLY A 291 -15.96 11.96 -3.29
N THR A 292 -15.01 11.86 -4.22
CA THR A 292 -13.82 11.05 -4.06
C THR A 292 -12.94 11.70 -3.00
N LEU A 293 -12.96 11.18 -1.77
CA LEU A 293 -11.78 11.24 -0.91
C LEU A 293 -10.76 10.29 -1.55
N GLU A 294 -9.96 10.85 -2.45
CA GLU A 294 -8.74 10.24 -3.04
C GLU A 294 -8.86 8.71 -3.27
N ASN A 295 -9.87 8.33 -4.07
CA ASN A 295 -10.17 6.97 -4.54
C ASN A 295 -11.03 6.07 -3.63
N LEU A 296 -11.63 6.58 -2.54
CA LEU A 296 -12.78 5.90 -1.93
C LEU A 296 -14.06 6.28 -2.69
N VAL A 297 -14.76 5.28 -3.23
CA VAL A 297 -16.17 5.44 -3.62
C VAL A 297 -16.99 5.51 -2.35
N LEU A 298 -17.16 6.72 -1.83
CA LEU A 298 -18.04 6.94 -0.70
C LEU A 298 -19.48 6.89 -1.19
N PRO A 299 -20.40 6.24 -0.45
CA PRO A 299 -21.82 6.36 -0.73
C PRO A 299 -22.21 7.83 -0.67
N ALA A 300 -23.20 8.22 -1.49
CA ALA A 300 -23.66 9.60 -1.59
C ALA A 300 -24.06 10.21 -0.24
N ARG A 301 -24.41 9.35 0.74
CA ARG A 301 -24.70 9.73 2.12
C ARG A 301 -23.85 8.90 3.07
N ALA A 302 -22.98 9.56 3.82
CA ALA A 302 -22.06 8.90 4.73
C ALA A 302 -21.80 9.76 5.97
N VAL A 303 -21.54 9.08 7.08
CA VAL A 303 -21.11 9.72 8.34
C VAL A 303 -19.72 9.21 8.68
N THR A 304 -18.80 10.12 8.97
CA THR A 304 -17.45 9.79 9.43
C THR A 304 -17.42 9.86 10.96
N LEU A 305 -16.92 8.81 11.59
CA LEU A 305 -16.71 8.69 13.03
C LEU A 305 -15.21 8.77 13.31
N TYR A 306 -14.83 9.72 14.15
CA TYR A 306 -13.50 9.87 14.70
C TYR A 306 -13.47 9.27 16.10
N LEU A 307 -12.70 8.21 16.28
CA LEU A 307 -12.50 7.49 17.53
C LEU A 307 -11.19 7.95 18.17
N THR A 308 -11.25 8.38 19.42
CA THR A 308 -10.08 8.66 20.24
C THR A 308 -10.16 7.86 21.53
N ASP A 309 -9.28 6.85 21.66
CA ASP A 309 -9.13 6.10 22.91
C ASP A 309 -8.02 6.73 23.76
N PRO A 310 -8.35 7.36 24.91
CA PRO A 310 -7.35 7.97 25.78
C PRO A 310 -6.41 6.94 26.43
N ASN A 311 -6.74 5.65 26.37
CA ASN A 311 -5.90 4.58 26.89
C ASN A 311 -5.00 3.94 25.82
N LEU A 312 -5.12 4.37 24.56
CA LEU A 312 -4.22 3.89 23.52
C LEU A 312 -2.84 4.52 23.77
N ALA A 313 -1.82 3.67 23.89
CA ALA A 313 -0.46 4.13 24.13
C ALA A 313 -0.03 5.08 23.00
N VAL A 314 0.58 6.18 23.40
CA VAL A 314 1.19 7.14 22.48
C VAL A 314 2.51 6.54 22.02
N HIS A 315 2.54 6.11 20.77
CA HIS A 315 3.73 5.57 20.13
C HIS A 315 4.57 6.70 19.56
N LEU A 316 5.53 7.18 20.35
CA LEU A 316 6.53 8.17 19.92
C LEU A 316 7.80 7.45 19.48
N ASN A 317 8.44 7.95 18.41
CA ASN A 317 9.74 7.40 18.00
C ASN A 317 10.85 7.87 18.94
N HIS A 318 11.67 6.94 19.41
CA HIS A 318 12.87 7.28 20.16
C HIS A 318 13.82 8.13 19.32
N ASP A 319 14.05 7.77 18.06
CA ASP A 319 15.01 8.45 17.19
C ASP A 319 14.63 9.91 16.97
N SER A 320 13.34 10.20 16.78
CA SER A 320 12.85 11.57 16.61
C SER A 320 13.04 12.42 17.87
N LEU A 321 12.91 11.84 19.07
CA LEU A 321 13.20 12.56 20.31
C LEU A 321 14.70 12.81 20.50
N MET A 322 15.53 11.87 20.07
CA MET A 322 16.98 12.00 20.11
C MET A 322 17.47 13.08 19.13
N GLU A 323 16.94 13.11 17.90
CA GLU A 323 17.29 14.08 16.87
C GLU A 323 16.82 15.50 17.20
N VAL A 324 15.57 15.65 17.65
CA VAL A 324 14.97 16.97 17.87
C VAL A 324 15.40 17.61 19.19
N TYR A 325 15.55 16.82 20.25
CA TYR A 325 15.84 17.32 21.60
C TYR A 325 17.22 16.90 22.12
N GLY A 326 18.02 16.17 21.35
CA GLY A 326 19.34 15.70 21.79
C GLY A 326 19.27 14.70 22.95
N LEU A 327 18.14 14.00 23.12
CA LEU A 327 18.00 12.99 24.16
C LEU A 327 18.90 11.78 23.87
N THR A 328 19.31 11.07 24.92
CA THR A 328 19.84 9.71 24.79
C THR A 328 18.70 8.70 24.67
N LEU A 329 18.99 7.48 24.21
CA LEU A 329 17.98 6.42 24.14
C LEU A 329 17.30 6.14 25.50
N ALA A 330 18.05 6.21 26.60
CA ALA A 330 17.51 6.00 27.94
C ALA A 330 16.59 7.15 28.38
N GLU A 331 16.96 8.40 28.08
CA GLU A 331 16.14 9.59 28.33
C GLU A 331 14.86 9.58 27.49
N ALA A 332 14.95 9.21 26.21
CA ALA A 332 13.79 9.07 25.32
C ALA A 332 12.81 8.01 25.85
N LYS A 333 13.30 6.84 26.28
CA LYS A 333 12.45 5.79 26.89
C LYS A 333 11.67 6.31 28.09
N VAL A 334 12.34 7.03 28.99
CA VAL A 334 11.69 7.62 30.17
C VAL A 334 10.67 8.68 29.78
N ALA A 335 10.99 9.57 28.83
CA ALA A 335 10.07 10.60 28.35
C ALA A 335 8.79 9.99 27.73
N ILE A 336 8.92 8.89 26.98
CA ILE A 336 7.79 8.17 26.37
C ILE A 336 6.93 7.48 27.44
N MET A 337 7.53 6.84 28.43
CA MET A 337 6.78 6.20 29.54
C MET A 337 6.00 7.24 30.35
N ILE A 338 6.58 8.42 30.57
CA ILE A 338 5.95 9.57 31.22
C ILE A 338 4.79 10.11 30.38
N ALA A 339 4.95 10.22 29.05
CA ALA A 339 3.90 10.62 28.13
C ALA A 339 2.71 9.63 28.15
N ASN A 340 2.99 8.36 28.37
CA ASN A 340 2.00 7.29 28.55
C ASN A 340 1.44 7.18 29.98
N GLY A 341 1.72 8.16 30.86
CA GLY A 341 1.12 8.25 32.19
C GLY A 341 1.79 7.40 33.28
N MET A 342 2.93 6.75 33.01
CA MET A 342 3.67 6.03 34.05
C MET A 342 4.28 7.02 35.06
N VAL A 343 4.27 6.66 36.34
CA VAL A 343 4.97 7.43 37.37
C VAL A 343 6.43 6.97 37.52
N PRO A 344 7.36 7.82 38.01
CA PRO A 344 8.78 7.47 38.09
C PRO A 344 9.11 6.20 38.88
N LYS A 345 8.25 5.81 39.82
CA LYS A 345 8.38 4.56 40.58
C LYS A 345 8.17 3.34 39.68
N ASP A 346 7.08 3.33 38.92
CA ASP A 346 6.71 2.24 38.01
C ASP A 346 7.72 2.13 36.86
N ILE A 347 8.26 3.25 36.38
CA ILE A 347 9.34 3.28 35.37
C ILE A 347 10.61 2.62 35.93
N ALA A 348 10.92 2.87 37.20
CA ALA A 348 12.09 2.29 37.84
C ALA A 348 11.96 0.77 37.97
N GLU A 349 10.77 0.30 38.38
CA GLU A 349 10.44 -1.13 38.45
C GLU A 349 10.48 -1.77 37.05
N HIS A 350 9.86 -1.14 36.05
CA HIS A 350 9.83 -1.64 34.66
C HIS A 350 11.24 -1.74 34.04
N ASN A 351 12.08 -0.73 34.24
CA ASN A 351 13.45 -0.69 33.72
C ASN A 351 14.47 -1.41 34.62
N GLN A 352 14.05 -1.97 35.76
CA GLN A 352 14.91 -2.63 36.76
C GLN A 352 16.07 -1.72 37.24
N VAL A 353 15.77 -0.45 37.49
CA VAL A 353 16.73 0.56 38.00
C VAL A 353 16.20 1.22 39.27
N SER A 354 17.03 2.03 39.93
CA SER A 354 16.57 2.79 41.09
C SER A 354 15.66 3.96 40.69
N VAL A 355 14.71 4.33 41.55
CA VAL A 355 13.88 5.54 41.36
C VAL A 355 14.73 6.80 41.25
N LEU A 356 15.89 6.84 41.94
CA LEU A 356 16.85 7.94 41.84
C LEU A 356 17.41 8.05 40.42
N THR A 357 17.74 6.92 39.78
CA THR A 357 18.22 6.87 38.39
C THR A 357 17.19 7.46 37.41
N VAL A 358 15.92 7.08 37.55
CA VAL A 358 14.82 7.62 36.72
C VAL A 358 14.64 9.13 36.96
N ARG A 359 14.72 9.58 38.21
CA ARG A 359 14.66 11.02 38.54
C ARG A 359 15.81 11.82 37.94
N THR A 360 17.02 11.26 37.93
CA THR A 360 18.18 11.89 37.28
C THR A 360 17.99 11.96 35.76
N GLN A 361 17.52 10.88 35.13
CA GLN A 361 17.20 10.87 33.69
C GLN A 361 16.12 11.90 33.35
N LEU A 362 15.06 11.99 34.16
CA LEU A 362 14.00 13.02 34.01
C LEU A 362 14.53 14.45 34.11
N ARG A 363 15.49 14.70 35.01
CA ARG A 363 16.14 16.00 35.13
C ARG A 363 16.88 16.36 33.84
N HIS A 364 17.63 15.44 33.27
CA HIS A 364 18.30 15.68 31.99
C HIS A 364 17.30 15.89 30.84
N VAL A 365 16.17 15.17 30.85
CA VAL A 365 15.07 15.40 29.89
C VAL A 365 14.52 16.82 30.05
N PHE A 366 14.27 17.29 31.27
CA PHE A 366 13.83 18.67 31.54
C PHE A 366 14.80 19.70 30.98
N ASP A 367 16.10 19.54 31.28
CA ASP A 367 17.14 20.47 30.84
C ASP A 367 17.25 20.50 29.30
N LYS A 368 17.21 19.32 28.65
CA LYS A 368 17.33 19.19 27.18
C LYS A 368 16.08 19.65 26.42
N MET A 369 14.89 19.43 26.99
CA MET A 369 13.62 19.86 26.38
C MET A 369 13.25 21.31 26.76
N GLY A 370 14.01 21.96 27.65
CA GLY A 370 13.77 23.34 28.08
C GLY A 370 12.48 23.51 28.90
N VAL A 371 12.07 22.48 29.64
CA VAL A 371 10.83 22.50 30.43
C VAL A 371 11.08 22.16 31.90
N ASN A 372 10.21 22.66 32.78
CA ASN A 372 10.40 22.55 34.23
C ASN A 372 9.37 21.64 34.92
N ARG A 373 8.36 21.16 34.19
CA ARG A 373 7.30 20.31 34.74
C ARG A 373 7.04 19.11 33.84
N GLN A 374 6.71 17.98 34.47
CA GLN A 374 6.36 16.75 33.76
C GLN A 374 5.18 16.95 32.78
N GLN A 375 4.20 17.78 33.15
CA GLN A 375 3.05 18.12 32.30
C GLN A 375 3.48 18.85 31.01
N ASP A 376 4.57 19.62 31.05
CA ASP A 376 5.07 20.33 29.88
C ASP A 376 5.74 19.36 28.90
N ILE A 377 6.43 18.31 29.39
CA ILE A 377 6.91 17.20 28.55
C ILE A 377 5.72 16.55 27.84
N VAL A 378 4.68 16.14 28.59
CA VAL A 378 3.49 15.50 28.02
C VAL A 378 2.85 16.39 26.96
N LYS A 379 2.67 17.69 27.25
CA LYS A 379 2.11 18.65 26.29
C LYS A 379 2.96 18.75 25.02
N ILE A 380 4.28 18.91 25.13
CA ILE A 380 5.17 19.02 23.97
C ILE A 380 5.10 17.76 23.12
N LEU A 381 5.20 16.59 23.76
CA LEU A 381 5.22 15.31 23.07
C LEU A 381 3.88 14.98 22.39
N LEU A 382 2.74 15.38 22.97
CA LEU A 382 1.41 15.16 22.37
C LEU A 382 0.99 16.25 21.38
N SER A 383 1.60 17.44 21.45
CA SER A 383 1.36 18.54 20.50
C SER A 383 2.24 18.47 19.25
N GLY A 384 3.29 17.63 19.26
CA GLY A 384 4.29 17.54 18.20
C GLY A 384 4.02 16.44 17.16
N ALA A 385 4.53 16.62 15.94
CA ALA A 385 4.46 15.67 14.82
C ALA A 385 5.42 14.46 14.95
N LEU A 386 5.73 14.01 16.17
CA LEU A 386 6.82 13.07 16.49
C LEU A 386 6.37 11.60 16.63
N SER A 387 5.11 11.29 16.30
CA SER A 387 4.58 9.93 16.29
C SER A 387 4.61 9.33 14.88
N PRO A 388 5.45 8.31 14.60
CA PRO A 388 5.25 7.45 13.43
C PRO A 388 4.09 6.48 13.69
N PRO A 389 3.43 5.96 12.65
CA PRO A 389 2.40 4.95 12.84
C PRO A 389 3.00 3.71 13.53
N PRO A 390 2.21 2.95 14.32
CA PRO A 390 2.66 1.65 14.79
C PRO A 390 3.10 0.81 13.59
N PRO A 391 4.16 -0.02 13.71
CA PRO A 391 4.56 -0.91 12.64
C PRO A 391 3.35 -1.78 12.30
N THR A 392 2.71 -1.49 11.17
CA THR A 392 1.79 -2.42 10.55
C THR A 392 2.64 -3.64 10.29
N ALA A 393 2.31 -4.78 10.91
CA ALA A 393 2.87 -6.05 10.46
C ALA A 393 2.75 -6.01 8.95
N ALA A 394 3.87 -6.09 8.24
CA ALA A 394 3.89 -6.00 6.80
C ALA A 394 2.97 -7.11 6.28
N GLN A 395 1.71 -6.78 6.04
CA GLN A 395 1.01 -7.33 4.91
C GLN A 395 1.77 -6.72 3.74
N GLU A 396 2.86 -7.40 3.37
CA GLU A 396 3.24 -7.45 1.97
C GLU A 396 1.91 -7.56 1.20
N PRO A 397 1.64 -6.69 0.21
CA PRO A 397 0.49 -6.89 -0.65
C PRO A 397 0.62 -8.34 -1.10
N ALA A 398 -0.30 -9.21 -0.66
CA ALA A 398 -0.13 -10.64 -0.70
C ALA A 398 0.53 -10.99 -2.03
N ALA A 399 1.82 -11.35 -1.97
CA ALA A 399 2.35 -12.17 -3.01
C ALA A 399 1.51 -13.42 -2.84
N ASP A 400 0.59 -13.68 -3.77
CA ASP A 400 -0.09 -14.95 -3.89
C ASP A 400 1.01 -16.00 -4.12
N LEU A 401 1.67 -16.39 -3.04
CA LEU A 401 2.51 -17.55 -2.89
C LEU A 401 1.55 -18.68 -2.52
N GLU A 402 0.67 -19.01 -3.46
CA GLU A 402 0.20 -20.39 -3.53
C GLU A 402 1.40 -21.23 -4.00
N PHE A 403 2.12 -21.76 -3.02
CA PHE A 403 2.91 -22.96 -3.22
C PHE A 403 1.93 -24.09 -3.57
N SER A 404 1.77 -24.36 -4.86
CA SER A 404 1.29 -25.65 -5.32
C SER A 404 2.49 -26.52 -5.62
N ASP A 405 2.89 -27.33 -4.64
CA ASP A 405 3.64 -28.55 -4.90
C ASP A 405 2.76 -29.48 -5.76
N THR A 406 3.09 -29.61 -7.05
CA THR A 406 3.01 -30.85 -7.84
C THR A 406 3.75 -30.68 -9.16
#